data_AF-A0A7V3NI83-F1
#
_entry.id   AF-A0A7V3NI83-F1
#
_cell.length_a   1.000
_cell.length_b   1.000
_cell.length_c   1.000
_cell.angle_alpha   90.00
_cell.angle_beta   90.00
_cell.angle_gamma   90.00
#
_symmetry.space_group_name_H-M   'P 1'
#
loop_
_entity.id
_entity.type
_entity.pdbx_description
1 polymer ?
#
loop_
_entity_poly.entity_id
_entity_poly.type
_entity_poly.pdbx_seq_one_letter_code
_entity_poly.pdbx_strand_id
1 'polypeptide(L)'
;MEDLLAETLASLRRNGFGALYAADVGVAREAVLSLIPVGATVGVGDSVSVRQLGVLEELEAGGRLVVNPFGREVSLRSTAGEISETQRWHMHKQAVNCEYFITGANAVTRDGMLVSTDAGGNRVGGMIFGPQQVVIVVGKNKIVRDLEEAFHRIKNVIAPALCRIKGRKTPCAVEGRCTDCRSPERACHVTVVLERCPTYTPVTVVLVDADLGLGWDEDWPRERVEQIYAACSALTWLKRQPDGSDLSGKPA
;
A
#
# COMPACT_ATOMS: atom_id res chain seq x y z
N MET A 1 -20.65 -5.27 -10.21
CA MET A 1 -19.55 -4.60 -9.46
C MET A 1 -19.99 -4.35 -8.03
N GLU A 2 -21.20 -3.82 -7.80
CA GLU A 2 -21.79 -3.68 -6.45
C GLU A 2 -21.82 -5.00 -5.67
N ASP A 3 -22.24 -6.11 -6.32
CA ASP A 3 -22.25 -7.43 -5.69
C ASP A 3 -20.86 -7.88 -5.21
N LEU A 4 -19.81 -7.63 -6.01
CA LEU A 4 -18.44 -8.01 -5.67
C LEU A 4 -17.93 -7.27 -4.43
N LEU A 5 -18.24 -5.98 -4.31
CA LEU A 5 -17.87 -5.16 -3.14
C LEU A 5 -18.60 -5.65 -1.89
N ALA A 6 -19.91 -5.90 -2.00
CA ALA A 6 -20.74 -6.39 -0.91
C ALA A 6 -20.29 -7.79 -0.43
N GLU A 7 -20.02 -8.71 -1.35
CA GLU A 7 -19.50 -10.04 -1.06
C GLU A 7 -18.14 -9.98 -0.36
N THR A 8 -17.21 -9.16 -0.88
CA THR A 8 -15.87 -9.00 -0.31
C THR A 8 -15.94 -8.40 1.10
N LEU A 9 -16.80 -7.40 1.33
CA LEU A 9 -17.06 -6.84 2.67
C LEU A 9 -17.59 -7.89 3.64
N ALA A 10 -18.54 -8.72 3.20
CA ALA A 10 -19.08 -9.80 4.02
C ALA A 10 -17.99 -10.83 4.36
N SER A 11 -17.14 -11.19 3.40
CA SER A 11 -16.01 -12.11 3.60
C SER A 11 -14.98 -11.56 4.59
N LEU A 12 -14.59 -10.29 4.46
CA LEU A 12 -13.70 -9.62 5.41
C LEU A 12 -14.26 -9.70 6.84
N ARG A 13 -15.54 -9.41 7.02
CA ARG A 13 -16.21 -9.51 8.34
C ARG A 13 -16.23 -10.95 8.87
N ARG A 14 -16.49 -11.95 8.03
CA ARG A 14 -16.43 -13.37 8.42
C ARG A 14 -15.03 -13.79 8.88
N ASN A 15 -14.00 -13.17 8.34
CA ASN A 15 -12.60 -13.38 8.75
C ASN A 15 -12.19 -12.55 9.98
N GLY A 16 -13.14 -11.87 10.63
CA GLY A 16 -12.93 -11.11 11.87
C GLY A 16 -12.39 -9.70 11.67
N PHE A 17 -12.22 -9.23 10.43
CA PHE A 17 -11.81 -7.86 10.16
C PHE A 17 -12.97 -6.89 10.40
N GLY A 18 -12.66 -5.69 10.92
CA GLY A 18 -13.53 -4.55 10.69
C GLY A 18 -13.58 -4.26 9.19
N ALA A 19 -14.75 -3.97 8.63
CA ALA A 19 -14.87 -3.69 7.20
C ALA A 19 -15.88 -2.57 6.95
N LEU A 20 -15.38 -1.47 6.38
CA LEU A 20 -16.14 -0.27 6.03
C LEU A 20 -16.19 -0.15 4.50
N TYR A 21 -17.37 0.19 4.00
CA TYR A 21 -17.57 0.59 2.61
C TYR A 21 -17.41 2.09 2.48
N ALA A 22 -16.69 2.54 1.46
CA ALA A 22 -16.62 3.94 1.06
C ALA A 22 -16.98 4.07 -0.41
N ALA A 23 -18.01 4.86 -0.72
CA ALA A 23 -18.47 5.08 -2.09
C ALA A 23 -17.45 5.83 -2.94
N ASP A 24 -16.59 6.64 -2.32
CA ASP A 24 -15.55 7.41 -2.98
C ASP A 24 -14.39 7.74 -2.03
N VAL A 25 -13.41 8.47 -2.55
CA VAL A 25 -12.21 8.92 -1.83
C VAL A 25 -12.54 9.81 -0.64
N GLY A 26 -13.55 10.68 -0.74
CA GLY A 26 -13.97 11.57 0.34
C GLY A 26 -14.59 10.79 1.50
N VAL A 27 -15.51 9.87 1.20
CA VAL A 27 -16.11 8.98 2.21
C VAL A 27 -15.04 8.13 2.89
N ALA A 28 -14.07 7.62 2.12
CA ALA A 28 -12.95 6.85 2.67
C ALA A 28 -12.09 7.68 3.61
N ARG A 29 -11.84 8.96 3.27
CA ARG A 29 -11.09 9.89 4.11
C ARG A 29 -11.78 10.13 5.45
N GLU A 30 -13.07 10.47 5.42
CA GLU A 30 -13.86 10.70 6.64
C GLU A 30 -13.92 9.46 7.54
N ALA A 31 -14.05 8.27 6.93
CA ALA A 31 -14.03 7.02 7.67
C ALA A 31 -12.68 6.82 8.40
N VAL A 32 -11.55 7.08 7.73
CA VAL A 32 -10.22 6.98 8.35
C VAL A 32 -10.06 8.01 9.47
N LEU A 33 -10.46 9.26 9.26
CA LEU A 33 -10.40 10.30 10.29
C LEU A 33 -11.24 9.94 11.52
N SER A 34 -12.40 9.32 11.32
CA SER A 34 -13.30 8.89 12.39
C SER A 34 -12.76 7.69 13.17
N LEU A 35 -11.98 6.80 12.52
CA LEU A 35 -11.37 5.64 13.17
C LEU A 35 -10.21 6.00 14.10
N ILE A 36 -9.54 7.13 13.87
CA ILE A 36 -8.31 7.52 14.57
C ILE A 36 -8.62 8.69 15.52
N PRO A 37 -8.62 8.48 16.85
CA PRO A 37 -8.89 9.53 17.82
C PRO A 37 -7.92 10.71 17.71
N VAL A 38 -8.39 11.89 18.10
CA VAL A 38 -7.53 13.07 18.26
C VAL A 38 -6.48 12.78 19.35
N GLY A 39 -5.25 13.24 19.15
CA GLY A 39 -4.13 13.00 20.07
C GLY A 39 -3.43 11.65 19.92
N ALA A 40 -3.99 10.72 19.12
CA ALA A 40 -3.36 9.42 18.88
C ALA A 40 -2.08 9.53 18.04
N THR A 41 -1.18 8.56 18.22
CA THR A 41 -0.02 8.37 17.35
C THR A 41 -0.36 7.48 16.17
N VAL A 42 0.05 7.88 14.96
CA VAL A 42 -0.28 7.20 13.70
C VAL A 42 0.98 6.90 12.90
N GLY A 43 1.33 5.63 12.75
CA GLY A 43 2.41 5.17 11.89
C GLY A 43 1.92 4.90 10.47
N VAL A 44 2.75 5.22 9.48
CA VAL A 44 2.41 5.02 8.06
C VAL A 44 3.24 3.91 7.43
N GLY A 45 2.58 2.92 6.83
CA GLY A 45 3.20 1.93 5.94
C GLY A 45 3.06 2.32 4.47
N ASP A 46 4.16 2.33 3.71
CA ASP A 46 4.25 2.78 2.29
C ASP A 46 3.01 2.39 1.47
N SER A 47 2.09 3.35 1.28
CA SER A 47 0.81 3.10 0.62
C SER A 47 0.40 4.30 -0.23
N VAL A 48 0.39 4.09 -1.54
CA VAL A 48 -0.15 5.05 -2.49
C VAL A 48 -1.66 5.22 -2.30
N SER A 49 -2.39 4.17 -1.94
CA SER A 49 -3.83 4.26 -1.66
C SER A 49 -4.12 5.24 -0.53
N VAL A 50 -3.30 5.25 0.53
CA VAL A 50 -3.43 6.20 1.65
C VAL A 50 -3.06 7.62 1.19
N ARG A 51 -2.02 7.80 0.38
CA ARG A 51 -1.65 9.11 -0.19
C ARG A 51 -2.75 9.68 -1.08
N GLN A 52 -3.39 8.83 -1.90
CA GLN A 52 -4.49 9.26 -2.77
C GLN A 52 -5.69 9.76 -1.98
N LEU A 53 -5.87 9.30 -0.74
CA LEU A 53 -6.90 9.88 0.12
C LEU A 53 -6.57 11.30 0.56
N GLY A 54 -5.30 11.70 0.64
CA GLY A 54 -4.90 12.99 1.23
C GLY A 54 -5.16 13.06 2.74
N VAL A 55 -5.27 11.91 3.41
CA VAL A 55 -5.72 11.83 4.81
C VAL A 55 -4.62 12.10 5.82
N LEU A 56 -3.35 11.99 5.44
CA LEU A 56 -2.24 12.12 6.38
C LEU A 56 -2.11 13.56 6.89
N GLU A 57 -2.21 14.53 5.99
CA GLU A 57 -2.19 15.96 6.30
C GLU A 57 -3.39 16.38 7.15
N GLU A 58 -4.57 15.79 6.90
CA GLU A 58 -5.78 16.05 7.68
C GLU A 58 -5.71 15.42 9.09
N LEU A 59 -5.06 14.26 9.24
CA LEU A 59 -4.78 13.68 10.55
C LEU A 59 -3.86 14.59 11.37
N GLU A 60 -2.79 15.10 10.78
CA GLU A 60 -1.86 16.05 11.41
C GLU A 60 -2.59 17.34 11.81
N ALA A 61 -3.31 17.96 10.87
CA ALA A 61 -4.07 19.19 11.11
C ALA A 61 -5.17 19.00 12.18
N GLY A 62 -5.74 17.80 12.26
CA GLY A 62 -6.72 17.41 13.28
C GLY A 62 -6.11 17.01 14.63
N GLY A 63 -4.83 17.27 14.87
CA GLY A 63 -4.19 17.08 16.18
C GLY A 63 -3.73 15.66 16.49
N ARG A 64 -3.50 14.80 15.47
CA ARG A 64 -2.82 13.50 15.64
C ARG A 64 -1.33 13.64 15.36
N LEU A 65 -0.54 12.74 15.94
CA LEU A 65 0.91 12.68 15.73
C LEU A 65 1.22 11.65 14.64
N VAL A 66 1.51 12.09 13.42
CA VAL A 66 1.79 11.19 12.29
C VAL A 66 3.29 10.93 12.14
N VAL A 67 3.68 9.66 12.17
CA VAL A 67 5.04 9.19 11.89
C VAL A 67 5.07 8.57 10.49
N ASN A 68 5.61 9.32 9.53
CA ASN A 68 5.62 8.93 8.12
C ASN A 68 7.06 8.82 7.54
N PRO A 69 7.70 7.63 7.62
CA PRO A 69 9.00 7.38 7.00
C PRO A 69 9.01 7.44 5.46
N PHE A 70 7.82 7.58 4.85
CA PHE A 70 7.58 7.57 3.41
C PHE A 70 7.10 8.93 2.88
N GLY A 71 7.16 9.96 3.73
CA GLY A 71 6.88 11.34 3.34
C GLY A 71 7.83 11.80 2.23
N ARG A 72 7.37 12.76 1.42
CA ARG A 72 8.14 13.28 0.29
C ARG A 72 9.49 13.83 0.74
N GLU A 73 9.50 14.66 1.77
CA GLU A 73 10.74 15.25 2.31
C GLU A 73 11.70 14.15 2.80
N VAL A 74 11.23 13.25 3.68
CA VAL A 74 12.03 12.13 4.20
C VAL A 74 12.62 11.29 3.06
N SER A 75 11.83 11.00 2.02
CA SER A 75 12.28 10.22 0.87
C SER A 75 13.38 10.93 0.08
N LEU A 76 13.21 12.22 -0.23
CA LEU A 76 14.19 13.01 -0.98
C LEU A 76 15.50 13.18 -0.19
N ARG A 77 15.41 13.46 1.10
CA ARG A 77 16.57 13.60 1.99
C ARG A 77 17.32 12.29 2.19
N SER A 78 16.61 11.15 2.26
CA SER A 78 17.26 9.84 2.21
C SER A 78 17.99 9.60 0.90
N THR A 79 17.38 9.93 -0.25
CA THR A 79 18.05 9.80 -1.57
C THR A 79 19.27 10.71 -1.70
N ALA A 80 19.24 11.90 -1.09
CA ALA A 80 20.37 12.83 -1.04
C ALA A 80 21.45 12.42 -0.02
N GLY A 81 21.27 11.33 0.74
CA GLY A 81 22.20 10.86 1.76
C GLY A 81 22.17 11.66 3.07
N GLU A 82 21.23 12.58 3.24
CA GLU A 82 21.07 13.39 4.46
C GLU A 82 20.42 12.63 5.62
N ILE A 83 19.68 11.56 5.31
CA ILE A 83 19.10 10.63 6.28
C ILE A 83 19.78 9.28 6.06
N SER A 84 20.60 8.87 7.02
CA SER A 84 21.26 7.56 7.02
C SER A 84 20.25 6.41 7.10
N GLU A 85 20.69 5.22 6.69
CA GLU A 85 19.90 3.99 6.80
C GLU A 85 19.47 3.72 8.25
N THR A 86 20.35 3.96 9.23
CA THR A 86 20.04 3.79 10.66
C THR A 86 18.96 4.77 11.13
N GLN A 87 19.02 6.03 10.71
CA GLN A 87 17.96 7.01 11.02
C GLN A 87 16.64 6.60 10.38
N ARG A 88 16.67 6.18 9.11
CA ARG A 88 15.48 5.72 8.39
C ARG A 88 14.87 4.47 9.03
N TRP A 89 15.71 3.52 9.46
CA TRP A 89 15.30 2.35 10.21
C TRP A 89 14.63 2.73 11.53
N HIS A 90 15.17 3.70 12.26
CA HIS A 90 14.56 4.18 13.51
C HIS A 90 13.17 4.79 13.27
N MET A 91 13.00 5.57 12.19
CA MET A 91 11.69 6.08 11.79
C MET A 91 10.70 4.95 11.48
N HIS A 92 11.13 3.91 10.76
CA HIS A 92 10.29 2.72 10.51
C HIS A 92 9.88 2.02 11.80
N LYS A 93 10.83 1.84 12.73
CA LYS A 93 10.56 1.25 14.04
C LYS A 93 9.56 2.09 14.85
N GLN A 94 9.71 3.42 14.83
CA GLN A 94 8.77 4.33 15.48
C GLN A 94 7.36 4.22 14.86
N ALA A 95 7.26 4.19 13.53
CA ALA A 95 5.97 4.06 12.85
C ALA A 95 5.26 2.75 13.22
N VAL A 96 5.96 1.62 13.29
CA VAL A 96 5.36 0.33 13.69
C VAL A 96 4.93 0.32 15.16
N ASN A 97 5.54 1.15 16.01
CA ASN A 97 5.22 1.27 17.43
C ASN A 97 4.12 2.30 17.75
N CYS A 98 3.56 2.98 16.75
CA CYS A 98 2.43 3.89 16.96
C CYS A 98 1.17 3.10 17.37
N GLU A 99 0.26 3.79 18.06
CA GLU A 99 -1.01 3.20 18.49
C GLU A 99 -1.87 2.77 17.31
N TYR A 100 -1.91 3.61 16.27
CA TYR A 100 -2.58 3.33 15.01
C TYR A 100 -1.55 3.14 13.91
N PHE A 101 -1.79 2.20 13.01
CA PHE A 101 -0.97 2.03 11.82
C PHE A 101 -1.84 2.04 10.57
N ILE A 102 -1.56 2.97 9.65
CA ILE A 102 -2.32 3.12 8.42
C ILE A 102 -1.50 2.66 7.21
N THR A 103 -2.09 1.83 6.37
CA THR A 103 -1.46 1.36 5.14
C THR A 103 -2.49 0.92 4.10
N GLY A 104 -2.05 0.29 3.01
CA GLY A 104 -2.90 -0.45 2.08
C GLY A 104 -2.40 -1.88 1.92
N ALA A 105 -3.17 -2.69 1.18
CA ALA A 105 -2.78 -4.03 0.76
C ALA A 105 -2.42 -4.08 -0.73
N ASN A 106 -1.74 -5.14 -1.17
CA ASN A 106 -1.53 -5.39 -2.60
C ASN A 106 -2.74 -6.09 -3.24
N ALA A 107 -3.42 -6.95 -2.50
CA ALA A 107 -4.66 -7.58 -2.92
C ALA A 107 -5.56 -7.89 -1.72
N VAL A 108 -6.86 -7.96 -2.00
CA VAL A 108 -7.87 -8.57 -1.13
C VAL A 108 -8.58 -9.65 -1.95
N THR A 109 -8.64 -10.87 -1.45
CA THR A 109 -9.33 -11.95 -2.14
C THR A 109 -10.85 -11.87 -1.90
N ARG A 110 -11.65 -12.49 -2.77
CA ARG A 110 -13.13 -12.53 -2.60
C ARG A 110 -13.56 -13.23 -1.32
N ASP A 111 -12.76 -14.18 -0.83
CA ASP A 111 -12.94 -14.84 0.46
C ASP A 111 -12.37 -14.04 1.65
N GLY A 112 -11.92 -12.80 1.42
CA GLY A 112 -11.65 -11.81 2.48
C GLY A 112 -10.27 -11.95 3.13
N MET A 113 -9.28 -12.50 2.42
CA MET A 113 -7.89 -12.54 2.87
C MET A 113 -7.12 -11.34 2.32
N LEU A 114 -6.18 -10.81 3.09
CA LEU A 114 -5.34 -9.68 2.66
C LEU A 114 -3.95 -10.18 2.31
N VAL A 115 -3.46 -9.84 1.11
CA VAL A 115 -2.14 -10.25 0.63
C VAL A 115 -1.25 -9.04 0.44
N SER A 116 -0.05 -9.12 1.02
CA SER A 116 0.89 -8.01 1.07
C SER A 116 2.34 -8.46 0.92
N THR A 117 3.05 -7.86 -0.04
CA THR A 117 4.45 -8.14 -0.34
C THR A 117 5.31 -6.90 -0.17
N ASP A 118 6.46 -7.04 0.50
CA ASP A 118 7.38 -5.95 0.84
C ASP A 118 8.84 -6.28 0.50
N ALA A 119 9.64 -5.21 0.36
CA ALA A 119 11.09 -5.30 0.29
C ALA A 119 11.74 -5.30 1.69
N GLY A 120 11.39 -4.32 2.53
CA GLY A 120 11.98 -4.15 3.87
C GLY A 120 11.17 -4.80 5.00
N GLY A 121 10.00 -5.35 4.69
CA GLY A 121 9.10 -5.98 5.67
C GLY A 121 8.44 -5.05 6.68
N ASN A 122 8.74 -3.75 6.64
CA ASN A 122 8.29 -2.80 7.65
C ASN A 122 6.77 -2.52 7.59
N ARG A 123 6.12 -2.62 6.41
CA ARG A 123 4.67 -2.44 6.29
C ARG A 123 3.98 -3.70 6.79
N VAL A 124 4.37 -4.87 6.29
CA VAL A 124 3.77 -6.14 6.76
C VAL A 124 4.02 -6.40 8.24
N GLY A 125 5.15 -5.96 8.79
CA GLY A 125 5.41 -6.01 10.24
C GLY A 125 4.34 -5.28 11.05
N GLY A 126 4.04 -4.02 10.69
CA GLY A 126 2.98 -3.23 11.33
C GLY A 126 1.56 -3.75 11.06
N MET A 127 1.36 -4.62 10.07
CA MET A 127 0.06 -5.27 9.82
C MET A 127 -0.16 -6.51 10.70
N ILE A 128 0.90 -7.16 11.19
CA ILE A 128 0.80 -8.44 11.91
C ILE A 128 0.56 -8.22 13.40
N PHE A 129 1.37 -7.38 14.04
CA PHE A 129 1.38 -7.19 15.49
C PHE A 129 2.02 -5.85 15.88
N GLY A 130 1.55 -5.25 16.97
CA GLY A 130 2.17 -4.07 17.60
C GLY A 130 1.19 -2.92 17.80
N PRO A 131 0.59 -2.38 16.72
CA PRO A 131 -0.43 -1.34 16.82
C PRO A 131 -1.68 -1.82 17.57
N GLN A 132 -2.33 -0.91 18.28
CA GLN A 132 -3.64 -1.14 18.89
C GLN A 132 -4.75 -1.28 17.83
N GLN A 133 -4.54 -0.65 16.67
CA GLN A 133 -5.44 -0.75 15.53
C GLN A 133 -4.67 -0.54 14.22
N VAL A 134 -4.92 -1.41 13.24
CA VAL A 134 -4.42 -1.22 11.87
C VAL A 134 -5.58 -0.81 10.96
N VAL A 135 -5.38 0.25 10.18
CA VAL A 135 -6.32 0.73 9.16
C VAL A 135 -5.75 0.45 7.78
N ILE A 136 -6.45 -0.38 7.00
CA ILE A 136 -6.02 -0.78 5.66
C ILE A 136 -6.96 -0.19 4.62
N VAL A 137 -6.44 0.70 3.78
CA VAL A 137 -7.18 1.31 2.67
C VAL A 137 -6.96 0.50 1.39
N VAL A 138 -8.06 0.03 0.79
CA VAL A 138 -8.03 -0.82 -0.41
C VAL A 138 -9.04 -0.30 -1.43
N GLY A 139 -8.60 -0.03 -2.66
CA GLY A 139 -9.50 0.30 -3.77
C GLY A 139 -10.07 -0.97 -4.42
N LYS A 140 -11.22 -0.85 -5.11
CA LYS A 140 -11.90 -1.98 -5.77
C LYS A 140 -11.02 -2.72 -6.77
N ASN A 141 -10.08 -2.02 -7.40
CA ASN A 141 -9.12 -2.62 -8.34
C ASN A 141 -8.20 -3.66 -7.70
N LYS A 142 -8.15 -3.72 -6.37
CA LYS A 142 -7.31 -4.67 -5.64
C LYS A 142 -8.05 -5.93 -5.22
N ILE A 143 -9.34 -6.07 -5.53
CA ILE A 143 -10.07 -7.31 -5.32
C ILE A 143 -9.57 -8.35 -6.35
N VAL A 144 -9.35 -9.59 -5.92
CA VAL A 144 -8.95 -10.74 -6.77
C VAL A 144 -9.81 -11.95 -6.43
N ARG A 145 -9.90 -12.93 -7.32
CA ARG A 145 -10.68 -14.15 -7.04
C ARG A 145 -10.13 -14.92 -5.83
N ASP A 146 -8.82 -15.16 -5.78
CA ASP A 146 -8.17 -16.03 -4.80
C ASP A 146 -6.70 -15.67 -4.56
N LEU A 147 -6.00 -16.48 -3.74
CA LEU A 147 -4.58 -16.30 -3.45
C LEU A 147 -3.68 -16.52 -4.68
N GLU A 148 -4.04 -17.42 -5.58
CA GLU A 148 -3.24 -17.68 -6.79
C GLU A 148 -3.20 -16.43 -7.67
N GLU A 149 -4.36 -15.83 -7.93
CA GLU A 149 -4.48 -14.56 -8.63
C GLU A 149 -3.79 -13.42 -7.88
N ALA A 150 -3.90 -13.37 -6.55
CA ALA A 150 -3.19 -12.40 -5.73
C ALA A 150 -1.67 -12.47 -5.97
N PHE A 151 -1.08 -13.67 -5.86
CA PHE A 151 0.36 -13.86 -6.06
C PHE A 151 0.77 -13.59 -7.50
N HIS A 152 -0.02 -14.03 -8.47
CA HIS A 152 0.22 -13.77 -9.88
C HIS A 152 0.28 -12.26 -10.13
N ARG A 153 -0.77 -11.52 -9.76
CA ARG A 153 -0.86 -10.07 -9.99
C ARG A 153 0.24 -9.32 -9.25
N ILE A 154 0.58 -9.73 -8.02
CA ILE A 154 1.69 -9.11 -7.28
C ILE A 154 3.01 -9.27 -8.02
N LYS A 155 3.31 -10.49 -8.52
CA LYS A 155 4.59 -10.80 -9.15
C LYS A 155 4.69 -10.28 -10.59
N ASN A 156 3.61 -10.29 -11.35
CA ASN A 156 3.62 -10.00 -12.79
C ASN A 156 3.06 -8.63 -13.15
N VAL A 157 2.36 -7.95 -12.24
CA VAL A 157 1.78 -6.62 -12.51
C VAL A 157 2.32 -5.58 -11.54
N ILE A 158 2.10 -5.78 -10.24
CA ILE A 158 2.36 -4.76 -9.22
C ILE A 158 3.86 -4.56 -9.02
N ALA A 159 4.62 -5.62 -8.75
CA ALA A 159 6.06 -5.50 -8.50
C ALA A 159 6.84 -4.99 -9.73
N PRO A 160 6.61 -5.49 -10.96
CA PRO A 160 7.24 -4.95 -12.17
C PRO A 160 6.97 -3.45 -12.35
N ALA A 161 5.71 -3.04 -12.26
CA ALA A 161 5.32 -1.64 -12.41
C ALA A 161 5.91 -0.75 -11.31
N LEU A 162 5.88 -1.19 -10.04
CA LEU A 162 6.45 -0.44 -8.92
C LEU A 162 7.97 -0.31 -9.05
N CYS A 163 8.68 -1.38 -9.42
CA CYS A 163 10.12 -1.35 -9.64
C CYS A 163 10.47 -0.39 -10.78
N ARG A 164 9.69 -0.36 -11.86
CA ARG A 164 9.86 0.60 -12.95
C ARG A 164 9.64 2.05 -12.48
N ILE A 165 8.52 2.32 -11.81
CA ILE A 165 8.22 3.66 -11.26
C ILE A 165 9.32 4.16 -10.31
N LYS A 166 9.86 3.27 -9.47
CA LYS A 166 10.94 3.57 -8.51
C LYS A 166 12.34 3.46 -9.10
N GLY A 167 12.48 3.15 -10.38
CA GLY A 167 13.77 3.07 -11.06
C GLY A 167 14.72 1.97 -10.57
N ARG A 168 14.18 0.86 -10.04
CA ARG A 168 14.96 -0.25 -9.47
C ARG A 168 15.56 -1.13 -10.57
N LYS A 169 16.84 -1.50 -10.41
CA LYS A 169 17.59 -2.37 -11.32
C LYS A 169 17.21 -3.84 -11.11
N THR A 170 16.05 -4.19 -11.65
CA THR A 170 15.47 -5.53 -11.54
C THR A 170 15.05 -6.04 -12.91
N PRO A 171 15.22 -7.34 -13.23
CA PRO A 171 14.77 -7.89 -14.51
C PRO A 171 13.29 -7.63 -14.77
N CYS A 172 12.44 -7.70 -13.75
CA CYS A 172 11.00 -7.48 -13.90
C CYS A 172 10.63 -6.03 -14.26
N ALA A 173 11.42 -5.02 -13.87
CA ALA A 173 11.19 -3.64 -14.31
C ALA A 173 11.41 -3.47 -15.82
N VAL A 174 12.27 -4.29 -16.41
CA VAL A 174 12.57 -4.28 -17.86
C VAL A 174 11.58 -5.16 -18.60
N GLU A 175 11.46 -6.43 -18.20
CA GLU A 175 10.65 -7.43 -18.90
C GLU A 175 9.14 -7.27 -18.70
N GLY A 176 8.71 -6.50 -17.68
CA GLY A 176 7.29 -6.34 -17.36
C GLY A 176 6.64 -7.54 -16.67
N ARG A 177 7.39 -8.63 -16.43
CA ARG A 177 6.91 -9.86 -15.77
C ARG A 177 7.94 -10.40 -14.78
N CYS A 178 7.52 -11.31 -13.90
CA CYS A 178 8.42 -11.95 -12.95
C CYS A 178 9.30 -13.00 -13.63
N THR A 179 10.59 -13.00 -13.31
CA THR A 179 11.57 -14.04 -13.69
C THR A 179 12.17 -14.76 -12.48
N ASP A 180 11.51 -14.63 -11.32
CA ASP A 180 12.00 -15.12 -10.02
C ASP A 180 13.47 -14.73 -9.73
N CYS A 181 13.75 -13.45 -9.93
CA CYS A 181 15.12 -12.95 -9.87
C CYS A 181 15.72 -12.96 -8.45
N ARG A 182 17.06 -12.96 -8.38
CA ARG A 182 17.84 -12.78 -7.15
C ARG A 182 18.43 -11.37 -7.01
N SER A 183 17.88 -10.37 -7.72
CA SER A 183 18.37 -9.00 -7.62
C SER A 183 18.25 -8.49 -6.17
N PRO A 184 19.29 -7.86 -5.60
CA PRO A 184 19.21 -7.25 -4.27
C PRO A 184 18.23 -6.07 -4.22
N GLU A 185 17.88 -5.50 -5.38
CA GLU A 185 16.91 -4.39 -5.49
C GLU A 185 15.45 -4.86 -5.63
N ARG A 186 15.16 -6.17 -5.61
CA ARG A 186 13.79 -6.67 -5.77
C ARG A 186 12.85 -6.10 -4.70
N ALA A 187 11.60 -5.82 -5.10
CA ALA A 187 10.60 -5.28 -4.19
C ALA A 187 9.83 -6.36 -3.41
N CYS A 188 10.09 -7.65 -3.69
CA CYS A 188 9.32 -8.79 -3.23
C CYS A 188 10.13 -9.76 -2.37
N HIS A 189 10.64 -9.31 -1.22
CA HIS A 189 11.43 -10.13 -0.30
C HIS A 189 10.57 -10.93 0.68
N VAL A 190 9.48 -10.34 1.17
CA VAL A 190 8.60 -10.97 2.14
C VAL A 190 7.16 -10.84 1.65
N THR A 191 6.37 -11.89 1.83
CA THR A 191 4.94 -11.88 1.54
C THR A 191 4.18 -12.43 2.75
N VAL A 192 3.13 -11.73 3.12
CA VAL A 192 2.26 -12.05 4.25
C VAL A 192 0.84 -12.15 3.74
N VAL A 193 0.15 -13.19 4.20
CA VAL A 193 -1.29 -13.38 4.02
C VAL A 193 -1.92 -13.26 5.40
N LEU A 194 -2.81 -12.28 5.58
CA LEU A 194 -3.71 -12.27 6.73
C LEU A 194 -4.96 -13.02 6.32
N GLU A 195 -5.00 -14.32 6.63
CA GLU A 195 -6.17 -15.17 6.38
C GLU A 195 -7.35 -14.76 7.25
N ARG A 196 -7.06 -14.28 8.47
CA ARG A 196 -8.02 -13.75 9.45
C ARG A 196 -7.41 -12.57 10.21
N CYS A 197 -8.25 -11.82 10.90
CA CYS A 197 -7.80 -10.75 11.78
C CYS A 197 -6.91 -11.33 12.90
N PRO A 198 -5.69 -10.78 13.13
CA PRO A 198 -4.85 -11.17 14.25
C PRO A 198 -5.56 -10.95 15.60
N THR A 199 -5.37 -11.86 16.54
CA THR A 199 -6.03 -11.83 17.86
C THR A 199 -5.68 -10.60 18.69
N TYR A 200 -4.44 -10.11 18.58
CA TYR A 200 -3.92 -9.01 19.42
C TYR A 200 -3.83 -7.66 18.69
N THR A 201 -4.10 -7.64 17.39
CA THR A 201 -4.02 -6.43 16.58
C THR A 201 -5.26 -6.37 15.70
N PRO A 202 -6.32 -5.70 16.18
CA PRO A 202 -7.50 -5.41 15.40
C PRO A 202 -7.15 -4.71 14.09
N VAL A 203 -7.78 -5.16 13.01
CA VAL A 203 -7.57 -4.63 11.66
C VAL A 203 -8.92 -4.19 11.11
N THR A 204 -9.01 -2.94 10.64
CA THR A 204 -10.16 -2.43 9.88
C THR A 204 -9.76 -2.13 8.45
N VAL A 205 -10.51 -2.71 7.51
CA VAL A 205 -10.37 -2.48 6.08
C VAL A 205 -11.38 -1.43 5.64
N VAL A 206 -10.90 -0.36 5.01
CA VAL A 206 -11.72 0.61 4.30
C VAL A 206 -11.66 0.25 2.82
N LEU A 207 -12.73 -0.40 2.34
CA LEU A 207 -12.89 -0.80 0.95
C LEU A 207 -13.57 0.33 0.16
N VAL A 208 -12.85 0.88 -0.81
CA VAL A 208 -13.24 2.08 -1.56
C VAL A 208 -13.71 1.69 -2.96
N ASP A 209 -14.88 2.18 -3.39
CA ASP A 209 -15.39 2.00 -4.77
C ASP A 209 -14.68 2.92 -5.79
N ALA A 210 -13.35 3.00 -5.68
CA ALA A 210 -12.47 3.73 -6.57
C ALA A 210 -11.21 2.91 -6.85
N ASP A 211 -10.56 3.19 -7.98
CA ASP A 211 -9.27 2.59 -8.29
C ASP A 211 -8.17 3.30 -7.50
N LEU A 212 -7.57 2.59 -6.55
CA LEU A 212 -6.53 3.11 -5.66
C LEU A 212 -5.29 2.23 -5.69
N GLY A 213 -4.13 2.84 -5.45
CA GLY A 213 -2.83 2.22 -5.46
C GLY A 213 -2.48 1.64 -6.83
N LEU A 214 -1.84 0.48 -6.81
CA LEU A 214 -1.34 -0.20 -8.01
C LEU A 214 -1.92 -1.62 -8.06
N GLY A 215 -2.47 -2.00 -9.20
CA GLY A 215 -3.10 -3.29 -9.44
C GLY A 215 -4.20 -3.20 -10.49
N TRP A 216 -4.18 -4.11 -11.45
CA TRP A 216 -5.17 -4.28 -12.52
C TRP A 216 -5.06 -5.71 -13.06
N ASP A 217 -6.09 -6.14 -13.79
CA ASP A 217 -6.00 -7.35 -14.61
C ASP A 217 -5.55 -7.00 -16.02
N GLU A 218 -4.79 -7.90 -16.65
CA GLU A 218 -4.16 -7.66 -17.95
C GLU A 218 -5.18 -7.51 -19.10
N ASP A 219 -6.40 -7.99 -18.91
CA ASP A 219 -7.52 -7.89 -19.86
C ASP A 219 -8.37 -6.63 -19.67
N TRP A 220 -8.10 -5.80 -18.66
CA TRP A 220 -8.84 -4.57 -18.44
C TRP A 220 -8.61 -3.53 -19.57
N PRO A 221 -9.54 -2.59 -19.76
CA PRO A 221 -9.36 -1.51 -20.72
C PRO A 221 -8.05 -0.75 -20.48
N ARG A 222 -7.25 -0.61 -21.54
CA ARG A 222 -5.93 0.03 -21.50
C ARG A 222 -5.97 1.42 -20.86
N GLU A 223 -6.97 2.22 -21.17
CA GLU A 223 -7.14 3.56 -20.60
C GLU A 223 -7.22 3.53 -19.07
N ARG A 224 -7.98 2.60 -18.49
CA ARG A 224 -8.09 2.42 -17.04
C ARG A 224 -6.75 2.03 -16.43
N VAL A 225 -6.02 1.10 -17.07
CA VAL A 225 -4.69 0.68 -16.64
C VAL A 225 -3.70 1.85 -16.64
N GLU A 226 -3.69 2.64 -17.71
CA GLU A 226 -2.84 3.83 -17.84
C GLU A 226 -3.16 4.88 -16.78
N GLN A 227 -4.44 5.10 -16.47
CA GLN A 227 -4.88 5.99 -15.39
C GLN A 227 -4.38 5.52 -14.03
N ILE A 228 -4.52 4.22 -13.70
CA ILE A 228 -4.01 3.64 -12.45
C ILE A 228 -2.50 3.82 -12.34
N TYR A 229 -1.76 3.49 -13.40
CA TYR A 229 -0.31 3.63 -13.43
C TYR A 229 0.14 5.09 -13.28
N ALA A 230 -0.50 6.01 -14.00
CA ALA A 230 -0.19 7.43 -13.94
C ALA A 230 -0.47 8.03 -12.55
N ALA A 231 -1.61 7.68 -11.95
CA ALA A 231 -1.98 8.12 -10.60
C ALA A 231 -0.97 7.62 -9.55
N CYS A 232 -0.56 6.35 -9.63
CA CYS A 232 0.45 5.80 -8.73
C CYS A 232 1.83 6.43 -8.94
N SER A 233 2.23 6.64 -10.20
CA SER A 233 3.48 7.29 -10.55
C SER A 233 3.52 8.73 -10.03
N ALA A 234 2.45 9.51 -10.18
CA ALA A 234 2.38 10.89 -9.71
C ALA A 234 2.66 11.04 -8.21
N LEU A 235 2.24 10.06 -7.41
CA LEU A 235 2.40 10.05 -5.94
C LEU A 235 3.60 9.22 -5.45
N THR A 236 4.51 8.86 -6.36
CA THR A 236 5.77 8.20 -6.04
C THR A 236 6.92 9.16 -6.34
N TRP A 237 7.59 9.62 -5.28
CA TRP A 237 8.59 10.70 -5.35
C TRP A 237 9.98 10.24 -5.85
N LEU A 238 10.23 8.93 -5.88
CA LEU A 238 11.53 8.33 -6.20
C LEU A 238 11.69 8.06 -7.71
N LYS A 239 11.44 9.08 -8.54
CA LYS A 239 11.53 8.97 -10.01
C LYS A 239 12.93 9.19 -10.58
N ARG A 240 13.86 9.68 -9.75
CA ARG A 240 15.20 10.07 -10.19
C ARG A 240 16.28 9.29 -9.44
N GLN A 241 17.28 8.85 -10.20
CA GLN A 241 18.56 8.40 -9.66
C GLN A 241 19.27 9.59 -8.98
N PRO A 242 20.25 9.34 -8.09
CA PRO A 242 21.10 10.40 -7.52
C PRO A 242 21.79 11.29 -8.57
N ASP A 243 21.96 10.78 -9.79
CA ASP A 243 22.56 11.50 -10.93
C ASP A 243 21.56 12.39 -11.72
N GLY A 244 20.28 12.43 -11.32
CA GLY A 244 19.27 13.28 -11.93
C GLY A 244 18.54 12.70 -13.15
N SER A 245 18.86 11.47 -13.58
CA SER A 245 18.17 10.81 -14.69
C SER A 245 16.71 10.44 -14.37
N ASP A 246 15.78 10.73 -15.29
CA ASP A 246 14.34 10.44 -15.16
C ASP A 246 14.03 9.02 -15.66
N LEU A 247 13.51 8.17 -14.77
CA LEU A 247 13.18 6.77 -15.06
C LEU A 247 11.69 6.55 -15.36
N SER A 248 10.92 7.61 -15.64
CA SER A 248 9.52 7.48 -16.05
C SER A 248 9.36 6.87 -17.45
N GLY A 249 9.64 5.57 -17.56
CA GLY A 249 9.22 4.76 -18.69
C GLY A 249 7.70 4.69 -18.77
N LYS A 250 7.15 4.95 -19.96
CA LYS A 250 5.73 4.70 -20.26
C LYS A 250 5.39 3.22 -20.00
N PRO A 251 4.15 2.89 -19.61
CA PRO A 251 3.72 1.49 -19.54
C PRO A 251 3.93 0.83 -20.90
N ALA A 252 4.39 -0.43 -20.88
CA ALA A 252 4.49 -1.27 -22.07
C ALA A 252 3.09 -1.64 -22.58
#